data_AF-A0A6L6QHI4-F1
#
_entry.id   AF-A0A6L6QHI4-F1
#
_cell.length_a   1.000
_cell.length_b   1.000
_cell.length_c   1.000
_cell.angle_alpha   90.00
_cell.angle_beta   90.00
_cell.angle_gamma   90.00
#
_symmetry.space_group_name_H-M   'P 1'
#
loop_
_entity.id
_entity.type
_entity.pdbx_description
1 polymer ?
#
loop_
_entity_poly.entity_id
_entity_poly.type
_entity_poly.pdbx_seq_one_letter_code
_entity_poly.pdbx_strand_id
1 'polypeptide(L)'
;MSIESIKRRARDGTLEVEHLLKDAIHPNDALAMALDALSAEMQWPFASALDTGDRQVPLATWAKVVSTYCRDGFNGLIHLAGEPKLANFVIGLLEEIKKKESFDALLLAFKENVSNPCCDVDTSYRIAGAVNQMLSFKPIVEAAPHQAIELRAFLCALYACSGSEAQRATALLALRAIGDESSAEFAASKSLDSPWHEVPKIVSKHIRKRLLTAQA
;
A
#
# COMPACT_ATOMS: atom_id res chain seq x y z
N MET A 1 6.18 19.51 7.15
CA MET A 1 7.35 19.87 8.00
C MET A 1 8.18 20.89 7.23
N SER A 2 9.17 21.58 7.82
CA SER A 2 10.03 22.49 7.04
C SER A 2 11.17 21.70 6.37
N ILE A 3 11.61 22.12 5.19
CA ILE A 3 12.77 21.54 4.49
C ILE A 3 14.02 21.52 5.39
N GLU A 4 14.18 22.54 6.23
CA GLU A 4 15.26 22.63 7.22
C GLU A 4 15.23 21.49 8.25
N SER A 5 14.03 21.01 8.62
CA SER A 5 13.90 19.83 9.50
C SER A 5 14.42 18.56 8.83
N ILE A 6 14.11 18.35 7.54
CA ILE A 6 14.60 17.19 6.76
C ILE A 6 16.12 17.24 6.67
N LYS A 7 16.69 18.38 6.28
CA LYS A 7 18.15 18.58 6.19
C LYS A 7 18.85 18.34 7.52
N ARG A 8 18.28 18.83 8.62
CA ARG A 8 18.82 18.58 9.96
C ARG A 8 18.82 17.08 10.29
N ARG A 9 17.67 16.40 10.13
CA ARG A 9 17.55 14.95 10.40
C ARG A 9 18.49 14.12 9.54
N ALA A 10 18.68 14.51 8.27
CA ALA A 10 19.62 13.85 7.37
C ALA A 10 21.06 13.93 7.90
N ARG A 11 21.51 15.13 8.29
CA ARG A 11 22.85 15.35 8.86
C ARG A 11 23.06 14.67 10.20
N ASP A 12 22.02 14.64 11.04
CA ASP A 12 22.05 14.01 12.36
C ASP A 12 21.92 12.47 12.29
N GLY A 13 21.68 11.90 11.10
CA GLY A 13 21.48 10.46 10.93
C GLY A 13 20.15 9.93 11.48
N THR A 14 19.18 10.82 11.74
CA THR A 14 17.86 10.49 12.33
C THR A 14 16.71 10.59 11.33
N LEU A 15 17.01 10.58 10.03
CA LEU A 15 16.00 10.61 8.98
C LEU A 15 15.48 9.20 8.74
N GLU A 16 14.16 9.05 8.78
CA GLU A 16 13.46 7.78 8.56
C GLU A 16 12.44 7.95 7.42
N VAL A 17 11.99 6.84 6.84
CA VAL A 17 11.05 6.83 5.71
C VAL A 17 9.76 7.57 6.05
N GLU A 18 9.27 7.37 7.27
CA GLU A 18 8.04 7.97 7.81
C GLU A 18 8.11 9.50 7.80
N HIS A 19 9.29 10.09 7.90
CA HIS A 19 9.46 11.54 7.75
C HIS A 19 9.21 11.97 6.32
N LEU A 20 9.75 11.23 5.34
CA LEU A 20 9.58 11.50 3.92
C LEU A 20 8.10 11.37 3.51
N LEU A 21 7.44 10.30 3.95
CA LEU A 21 6.04 10.04 3.60
C LEU A 21 5.10 11.08 4.23
N LYS A 22 5.34 11.50 5.48
CA LYS A 22 4.57 12.58 6.13
C LYS A 22 4.68 13.91 5.39
N ASP A 23 5.86 14.23 4.87
CA ASP A 23 6.07 15.45 4.09
C ASP A 23 5.46 15.35 2.70
N ALA A 24 5.45 14.17 2.10
CA ALA A 24 4.80 13.90 0.81
C ALA A 24 3.29 14.17 0.83
N ILE A 25 2.62 14.21 1.98
CA ILE A 25 1.18 14.57 2.09
C ILE A 25 0.90 15.99 1.56
N HIS A 26 1.91 16.88 1.60
CA HIS A 26 1.85 18.25 1.11
C HIS A 26 2.93 18.46 0.02
N PRO A 27 2.75 17.83 -1.17
CA PRO A 27 3.77 17.81 -2.20
C PRO A 27 4.09 19.22 -2.71
N ASN A 28 5.36 19.49 -2.96
CA ASN A 28 5.83 20.72 -3.58
C ASN A 28 7.23 20.56 -4.20
N ASP A 29 7.56 21.40 -5.18
CA ASP A 29 8.82 21.33 -5.91
C ASP A 29 10.06 21.52 -5.01
N ALA A 30 9.95 22.36 -3.98
CA ALA A 30 11.07 22.62 -3.08
C ALA A 30 11.43 21.38 -2.25
N LEU A 31 10.44 20.58 -1.85
CA LEU A 31 10.65 19.27 -1.22
C LEU A 31 11.35 18.31 -2.21
N ALA A 32 10.87 18.23 -3.45
CA ALA A 32 11.48 17.38 -4.48
C ALA A 32 12.97 17.71 -4.70
N MET A 33 13.28 19.01 -4.86
CA MET A 33 14.65 19.49 -5.03
C MET A 33 15.52 19.18 -3.80
N ALA A 34 14.99 19.38 -2.60
CA ALA A 34 15.72 19.10 -1.37
C ALA A 34 16.04 17.61 -1.20
N LEU A 35 15.10 16.72 -1.51
CA LEU A 35 15.30 15.28 -1.41
C LEU A 35 16.32 14.76 -2.42
N ASP A 36 16.25 15.23 -3.67
CA ASP A 36 17.23 14.82 -4.68
C ASP A 36 18.64 15.32 -4.33
N ALA A 37 18.76 16.57 -3.86
CA ALA A 37 20.04 17.13 -3.43
C ALA A 37 20.62 16.37 -2.23
N LEU A 38 19.82 16.12 -1.19
CA LEU A 38 20.24 15.36 0.00
C LEU A 38 20.61 13.92 -0.34
N SER A 39 19.83 13.26 -1.20
CA SER A 39 20.13 11.89 -1.62
C SER A 39 21.48 11.80 -2.32
N ALA A 40 21.84 12.78 -3.14
CA ALA A 40 23.13 12.85 -3.81
C ALA A 40 24.27 13.23 -2.86
N GLU A 41 24.09 14.25 -2.02
CA GLU A 41 25.07 14.73 -1.04
C GLU A 41 25.45 13.65 -0.02
N MET A 42 24.44 12.96 0.51
CA MET A 42 24.59 11.95 1.56
C MET A 42 24.84 10.54 1.00
N GLN A 43 24.88 10.38 -0.32
CA GLN A 43 25.05 9.10 -1.02
C GLN A 43 24.10 8.00 -0.50
N TRP A 44 22.82 8.33 -0.36
CA TRP A 44 21.85 7.40 0.18
C TRP A 44 21.75 6.13 -0.68
N PRO A 45 21.51 4.97 -0.05
CA PRO A 45 21.43 3.73 -0.78
C PRO A 45 20.09 3.58 -1.53
N PHE A 46 20.15 2.96 -2.71
CA PHE A 46 18.96 2.58 -3.50
C PHE A 46 18.47 1.16 -3.17
N ALA A 47 19.34 0.28 -2.69
CA ALA A 47 19.03 -1.13 -2.43
C ALA A 47 18.96 -1.41 -0.94
N SER A 48 17.95 -2.20 -0.54
CA SER A 48 17.75 -2.61 0.85
C SER A 48 18.74 -3.68 1.31
N ALA A 49 19.36 -4.40 0.37
CA ALA A 49 20.34 -5.44 0.64
C ALA A 49 21.73 -4.97 0.24
N LEU A 50 22.68 -5.11 1.16
CA LEU A 50 24.11 -4.98 0.88
C LEU A 50 24.69 -6.34 0.48
N ASP A 51 25.80 -6.32 -0.27
CA ASP A 51 26.53 -7.54 -0.65
C ASP A 51 27.03 -8.33 0.57
N THR A 52 27.08 -7.69 1.74
CA THR A 52 27.45 -8.29 3.04
C THR A 52 26.31 -9.08 3.70
N GLY A 53 25.09 -9.02 3.17
CA GLY A 53 23.88 -9.60 3.77
C GLY A 53 23.18 -8.69 4.79
N ASP A 54 23.78 -7.54 5.11
CA ASP A 54 23.17 -6.53 5.97
C ASP A 54 22.01 -5.83 5.25
N ARG A 55 20.98 -5.46 6.03
CA ARG A 55 19.84 -4.69 5.53
C ARG A 55 20.00 -3.23 5.89
N GLN A 56 19.77 -2.37 4.90
CA GLN A 56 19.70 -0.92 5.09
C GLN A 56 18.38 -0.38 4.53
N VAL A 57 17.98 0.79 5.00
CA VAL A 57 16.82 1.48 4.43
C VAL A 57 17.24 2.10 3.10
N PRO A 58 16.58 1.79 1.97
CA PRO A 58 16.90 2.35 0.66
C PRO A 58 16.36 3.79 0.54
N LEU A 59 16.93 4.72 1.33
CA LEU A 59 16.46 6.11 1.42
C LEU A 59 16.48 6.83 0.08
N ALA A 60 17.42 6.52 -0.83
CA ALA A 60 17.45 7.13 -2.15
C ALA A 60 16.25 6.71 -3.01
N THR A 61 15.77 5.46 -2.84
CA THR A 61 14.59 4.96 -3.54
C THR A 61 13.32 5.63 -3.04
N TRP A 62 13.19 5.79 -1.72
CA TRP A 62 12.09 6.57 -1.15
C TRP A 62 12.14 8.04 -1.56
N ALA A 63 13.33 8.65 -1.56
CA ALA A 63 13.53 10.02 -2.04
C ALA A 63 13.12 10.18 -3.50
N LYS A 64 13.54 9.27 -4.40
CA LYS A 64 13.12 9.24 -5.81
C LYS A 64 11.60 9.20 -5.95
N VAL A 65 10.94 8.28 -5.24
CA VAL A 65 9.49 8.09 -5.33
C VAL A 65 8.73 9.32 -4.84
N VAL A 66 9.15 9.90 -3.70
CA VAL A 66 8.54 11.12 -3.16
C VAL A 66 8.82 12.33 -4.05
N SER A 67 10.03 12.49 -4.58
CA SER A 67 10.39 13.62 -5.45
C SER A 67 9.67 13.55 -6.80
N THR A 68 9.49 12.35 -7.38
CA THR A 68 8.63 12.14 -8.55
C THR A 68 7.18 12.52 -8.25
N TYR A 69 6.61 12.08 -7.12
CA TYR A 69 5.24 12.48 -6.74
C TYR A 69 5.10 14.00 -6.58
N CYS A 70 6.11 14.65 -5.99
CA CYS A 70 6.06 16.09 -5.77
C CYS A 70 6.03 16.90 -7.07
N ARG A 71 6.68 16.41 -8.14
CA ARG A 71 6.75 17.09 -9.45
C ARG A 71 5.58 16.74 -10.37
N ASP A 72 5.32 15.44 -10.47
CA ASP A 72 4.47 14.88 -11.54
C ASP A 72 3.14 14.34 -10.98
N GLY A 73 2.91 14.47 -9.68
CA GLY A 73 1.72 13.99 -9.00
C GLY A 73 1.52 12.48 -9.14
N PHE A 74 0.25 12.06 -9.15
CA PHE A 74 -0.10 10.64 -9.27
C PHE A 74 0.28 10.03 -10.62
N ASN A 75 0.34 10.83 -11.70
CA ASN A 75 0.78 10.34 -13.00
C ASN A 75 2.26 9.91 -12.98
N GLY A 76 3.11 10.67 -12.30
CA GLY A 76 4.49 10.28 -12.06
C GLY A 76 4.59 8.95 -11.31
N LEU A 77 3.76 8.75 -10.28
CA LEU A 77 3.72 7.50 -9.52
C LEU A 77 3.23 6.31 -10.36
N ILE A 78 2.19 6.51 -11.19
CA ILE A 78 1.68 5.48 -12.10
C ILE A 78 2.78 5.07 -13.09
N HIS A 79 3.52 6.03 -13.65
CA HIS A 79 4.63 5.72 -14.54
C HIS A 79 5.74 4.95 -13.79
N LEU A 80 6.10 5.40 -12.59
CA LEU A 80 7.14 4.80 -11.77
C LEU A 80 6.79 3.37 -11.31
N ALA A 81 5.50 3.08 -11.10
CA ALA A 81 5.02 1.74 -10.75
C ALA A 81 5.32 0.70 -11.83
N GLY A 82 5.49 1.13 -13.09
CA GLY A 82 5.92 0.26 -14.19
C GLY A 82 7.36 -0.26 -14.04
N GLU A 83 8.18 0.33 -13.16
CA GLU A 83 9.48 -0.22 -12.78
C GLU A 83 9.29 -1.24 -11.63
N PRO A 84 9.50 -2.57 -11.84
CA PRO A 84 9.18 -3.59 -10.83
C PRO A 84 9.90 -3.39 -9.49
N LYS A 85 11.11 -2.82 -9.52
CA LYS A 85 11.91 -2.52 -8.31
C LYS A 85 11.30 -1.39 -7.47
N LEU A 86 10.43 -0.57 -8.05
CA LEU A 86 9.84 0.60 -7.41
C LEU A 86 8.37 0.40 -7.03
N ALA A 87 7.71 -0.63 -7.57
CA ALA A 87 6.31 -0.97 -7.31
C ALA A 87 5.95 -0.91 -5.80
N ASN A 88 6.73 -1.58 -4.95
CA ASN A 88 6.47 -1.61 -3.50
C ASN A 88 6.59 -0.25 -2.82
N PHE A 89 7.47 0.62 -3.31
CA PHE A 89 7.65 1.96 -2.78
C PHE A 89 6.50 2.88 -3.20
N VAL A 90 6.06 2.74 -4.45
CA VAL A 90 4.88 3.44 -4.96
C VAL A 90 3.63 3.03 -4.16
N ILE A 91 3.41 1.73 -3.95
CA ILE A 91 2.30 1.23 -3.12
C ILE A 91 2.36 1.85 -1.71
N GLY A 92 3.52 1.83 -1.06
CA GLY A 92 3.67 2.40 0.28
C GLY A 92 3.41 3.91 0.36
N LEU A 93 3.83 4.68 -0.65
CA LEU A 93 3.51 6.12 -0.68
C LEU A 93 2.01 6.37 -0.92
N LEU A 94 1.38 5.65 -1.84
CA LEU A 94 -0.05 5.77 -2.10
C LEU A 94 -0.88 5.40 -0.86
N GLU A 95 -0.46 4.35 -0.13
CA GLU A 95 -1.06 3.93 1.14
C GLU A 95 -0.98 5.03 2.20
N GLU A 96 0.16 5.72 2.35
CA GLU A 96 0.31 6.81 3.32
C GLU A 96 -0.52 8.05 2.94
N ILE A 97 -0.56 8.44 1.65
CA ILE A 97 -1.31 9.62 1.19
C ILE A 97 -2.80 9.47 1.52
N LYS A 98 -3.34 8.26 1.32
CA LYS A 98 -4.67 7.84 1.81
C LYS A 98 -5.82 8.80 1.45
N LYS A 99 -5.79 9.32 0.23
CA LYS A 99 -6.85 10.09 -0.42
C LYS A 99 -7.55 9.25 -1.50
N LYS A 100 -8.68 9.73 -2.00
CA LYS A 100 -9.39 9.07 -3.11
C LYS A 100 -8.51 8.95 -4.35
N GLU A 101 -7.77 10.00 -4.68
CA GLU A 101 -6.89 10.05 -5.85
C GLU A 101 -5.71 9.07 -5.74
N SER A 102 -5.16 8.87 -4.53
CA SER A 102 -4.12 7.85 -4.32
C SER A 102 -4.66 6.42 -4.47
N PHE A 103 -5.91 6.19 -4.06
CA PHE A 103 -6.54 4.89 -4.23
C PHE A 103 -6.85 4.60 -5.70
N ASP A 104 -7.39 5.59 -6.41
CA ASP A 104 -7.62 5.49 -7.86
C ASP A 104 -6.30 5.25 -8.61
N ALA A 105 -5.22 5.94 -8.21
CA ALA A 105 -3.89 5.73 -8.78
C ALA A 105 -3.32 4.33 -8.50
N LEU A 106 -3.55 3.77 -7.31
CA LEU A 106 -3.15 2.40 -6.96
C LEU A 106 -3.82 1.38 -7.91
N LEU A 107 -5.14 1.48 -8.07
CA LEU A 107 -5.88 0.54 -8.94
C LEU A 107 -5.49 0.70 -10.41
N LEU A 108 -5.22 1.93 -10.85
CA LEU A 108 -4.78 2.19 -12.23
C LEU A 108 -3.36 1.67 -12.49
N ALA A 109 -2.41 1.96 -11.59
CA ALA A 109 -1.01 1.57 -11.72
C ALA A 109 -0.83 0.05 -11.72
N PHE A 110 -1.65 -0.68 -10.96
CA PHE A 110 -1.54 -2.13 -10.78
C PHE A 110 -2.74 -2.90 -11.32
N LYS A 111 -3.39 -2.38 -12.37
CA LYS A 111 -4.58 -2.98 -12.97
C LYS A 111 -4.38 -4.45 -13.37
N GLU A 112 -3.19 -4.81 -13.86
CA GLU A 112 -2.87 -6.19 -14.23
C GLU A 112 -2.89 -7.12 -13.00
N ASN A 113 -2.25 -6.73 -11.89
CA ASN A 113 -2.29 -7.48 -10.63
C ASN A 113 -3.71 -7.56 -10.07
N VAL A 114 -4.50 -6.48 -10.15
CA VAL A 114 -5.89 -6.47 -9.69
C VAL A 114 -6.75 -7.44 -10.53
N SER A 115 -6.51 -7.51 -11.84
CA SER A 115 -7.24 -8.41 -12.75
C SER A 115 -6.77 -9.87 -12.69
N ASN A 116 -5.48 -10.09 -12.40
CA ASN A 116 -4.84 -11.40 -12.34
C ASN A 116 -3.83 -11.46 -11.18
N PRO A 117 -4.29 -11.64 -9.93
CA PRO A 117 -3.41 -11.58 -8.74
C PRO A 117 -2.30 -12.62 -8.72
N CYS A 118 -2.39 -13.67 -9.54
CA CYS A 118 -1.42 -14.75 -9.57
C CYS A 118 -0.26 -14.49 -10.54
N CYS A 119 -0.27 -13.40 -11.33
CA CYS A 119 0.86 -13.02 -12.18
C CYS A 119 2.08 -12.60 -11.35
N ASP A 120 1.84 -11.94 -10.22
CA ASP A 120 2.82 -11.59 -9.20
C ASP A 120 2.11 -11.53 -7.84
N VAL A 121 2.22 -12.62 -7.09
CA VAL A 121 1.54 -12.79 -5.80
C VAL A 121 2.09 -11.84 -4.74
N ASP A 122 3.38 -11.50 -4.79
CA ASP A 122 4.01 -10.64 -3.79
C ASP A 122 3.54 -9.19 -3.93
N THR A 123 3.51 -8.66 -5.16
CA THR A 123 2.95 -7.33 -5.44
C THR A 123 1.45 -7.32 -5.14
N SER A 124 0.70 -8.36 -5.52
CA SER A 124 -0.73 -8.47 -5.23
C SER A 124 -1.02 -8.52 -3.73
N TYR A 125 -0.20 -9.21 -2.95
CA TYR A 125 -0.27 -9.20 -1.49
C TYR A 125 -0.06 -7.80 -0.92
N ARG A 126 0.88 -7.02 -1.45
CA ARG A 126 1.13 -5.63 -1.04
C ARG A 126 -0.05 -4.73 -1.37
N ILE A 127 -0.66 -4.90 -2.55
CA ILE A 127 -1.88 -4.18 -2.93
C ILE A 127 -3.01 -4.51 -1.96
N ALA A 128 -3.23 -5.78 -1.63
CA ALA A 128 -4.27 -6.17 -0.65
C ALA A 128 -4.02 -5.56 0.74
N GLY A 129 -2.76 -5.48 1.17
CA GLY A 129 -2.35 -4.76 2.37
C GLY A 129 -2.73 -3.28 2.33
N ALA A 130 -2.35 -2.58 1.26
CA ALA A 130 -2.67 -1.17 1.07
C ALA A 130 -4.19 -0.94 1.00
N VAL A 131 -4.94 -1.77 0.27
CA VAL A 131 -6.41 -1.73 0.22
C VAL A 131 -7.01 -1.89 1.62
N ASN A 132 -6.54 -2.87 2.40
CA ASN A 132 -6.99 -3.03 3.78
C ASN A 132 -6.74 -1.78 4.63
N GLN A 133 -5.55 -1.18 4.49
CA GLN A 133 -5.15 0.02 5.24
C GLN A 133 -5.97 1.25 4.86
N MET A 134 -6.15 1.48 3.56
CA MET A 134 -6.90 2.61 3.00
C MET A 134 -8.40 2.55 3.29
N LEU A 135 -9.00 1.36 3.24
CA LEU A 135 -10.45 1.21 3.36
C LEU A 135 -10.93 0.89 4.79
N SER A 136 -10.08 0.36 5.66
CA SER A 136 -10.50 -0.10 7.00
C SER A 136 -10.05 0.78 8.17
N PHE A 137 -9.10 1.68 7.96
CA PHE A 137 -8.51 2.50 9.04
C PHE A 137 -8.55 3.99 8.67
N LYS A 138 -8.69 4.86 9.67
CA LYS A 138 -8.80 6.32 9.44
C LYS A 138 -7.48 6.93 8.89
N PRO A 139 -7.56 8.00 8.08
CA PRO A 139 -8.73 8.43 7.31
C PRO A 139 -9.19 7.32 6.34
N ILE A 140 -10.49 7.04 6.29
CA ILE A 140 -11.04 5.96 5.46
C ILE A 140 -11.27 6.52 4.05
N VAL A 141 -10.77 5.82 3.04
CA VAL A 141 -11.09 6.08 1.63
C VAL A 141 -12.35 5.30 1.27
N GLU A 142 -13.30 5.96 0.62
CA GLU A 142 -14.51 5.30 0.13
C GLU A 142 -14.29 4.75 -1.28
N ALA A 143 -14.42 3.43 -1.43
CA ALA A 143 -14.37 2.78 -2.74
C ALA A 143 -15.71 2.97 -3.48
N ALA A 144 -15.65 3.31 -4.77
CA ALA A 144 -16.84 3.33 -5.61
C ALA A 144 -17.42 1.91 -5.77
N PRO A 145 -18.74 1.77 -6.05
CA PRO A 145 -19.37 0.45 -6.17
C PRO A 145 -18.68 -0.52 -7.14
N HIS A 146 -18.22 -0.02 -8.31
CA HIS A 146 -17.51 -0.82 -9.30
C HIS A 146 -16.12 -1.27 -8.79
N GLN A 147 -15.38 -0.38 -8.11
CA GLN A 147 -14.09 -0.71 -7.49
C GLN A 147 -14.27 -1.77 -6.40
N ALA A 148 -15.35 -1.68 -5.61
CA ALA A 148 -15.65 -2.69 -4.59
C ALA A 148 -15.93 -4.07 -5.21
N ILE A 149 -16.64 -4.14 -6.33
CA ILE A 149 -16.87 -5.41 -7.06
C ILE A 149 -15.55 -6.00 -7.55
N GLU A 150 -14.75 -5.20 -8.24
CA GLU A 150 -13.45 -5.62 -8.77
C GLU A 150 -12.52 -6.11 -7.66
N LEU A 151 -12.42 -5.34 -6.56
CA LEU A 151 -11.57 -5.69 -5.43
C LEU A 151 -12.05 -6.95 -4.68
N ARG A 152 -13.36 -7.20 -4.61
CA ARG A 152 -13.85 -8.48 -4.06
C ARG A 152 -13.36 -9.67 -4.89
N ALA A 153 -13.45 -9.58 -6.22
CA ALA A 153 -12.97 -10.62 -7.11
C ALA A 153 -11.44 -10.82 -6.98
N PHE A 154 -10.69 -9.71 -7.00
CA PHE A 154 -9.24 -9.69 -6.77
C PHE A 154 -8.85 -10.40 -5.46
N LEU A 155 -9.46 -10.03 -4.33
CA LEU A 155 -9.10 -10.57 -3.02
C LEU A 155 -9.43 -12.06 -2.88
N CYS A 156 -10.57 -12.50 -3.43
CA CYS A 156 -10.91 -13.93 -3.46
C CYS A 156 -9.95 -14.74 -4.33
N ALA A 157 -9.54 -14.20 -5.49
CA ALA A 157 -8.56 -14.85 -6.36
C ALA A 157 -7.15 -14.87 -5.73
N LEU A 158 -6.72 -13.76 -5.11
CA LEU A 158 -5.45 -13.68 -4.38
C LEU A 158 -5.39 -14.69 -3.24
N TYR A 159 -6.49 -14.87 -2.49
CA TYR A 159 -6.55 -15.90 -1.44
C TYR A 159 -6.21 -17.29 -2.00
N ALA A 160 -6.74 -17.63 -3.19
CA ALA A 160 -6.56 -18.94 -3.79
C ALA A 160 -5.11 -19.22 -4.24
N CYS A 161 -4.37 -18.21 -4.72
CA CYS A 161 -2.97 -18.36 -5.12
C CYS A 161 -1.95 -17.88 -4.07
N SER A 162 -2.40 -17.52 -2.87
CA SER A 162 -1.52 -17.18 -1.75
C SER A 162 -0.76 -18.40 -1.23
N GLY A 163 0.57 -18.25 -1.09
CA GLY A 163 1.48 -19.29 -0.63
C GLY A 163 1.64 -19.39 0.89
N SER A 164 1.10 -18.43 1.64
CA SER A 164 1.20 -18.41 3.10
C SER A 164 -0.10 -18.00 3.80
N GLU A 165 -0.22 -18.40 5.07
CA GLU A 165 -1.35 -18.05 5.94
C GLU A 165 -1.46 -16.53 6.15
N ALA A 166 -0.33 -15.83 6.24
CA ALA A 166 -0.32 -14.38 6.35
C ALA A 166 -0.88 -13.70 5.09
N GLN A 167 -0.53 -14.20 3.90
CA GLN A 167 -1.09 -13.70 2.64
C GLN A 167 -2.60 -13.92 2.55
N ARG A 168 -3.06 -15.13 2.88
CA ARG A 168 -4.49 -15.49 2.94
C ARG A 168 -5.25 -14.61 3.94
N ALA A 169 -4.69 -14.42 5.14
CA ALA A 169 -5.27 -13.59 6.18
C ALA A 169 -5.43 -12.13 5.70
N THR A 170 -4.41 -11.55 5.08
CA THR A 170 -4.47 -10.18 4.54
C THR A 170 -5.54 -10.03 3.47
N ALA A 171 -5.67 -11.00 2.55
CA ALA A 171 -6.72 -10.99 1.54
C ALA A 171 -8.12 -10.98 2.19
N LEU A 172 -8.35 -11.81 3.22
CA LEU A 172 -9.60 -11.80 3.98
C LEU A 172 -9.82 -10.49 4.74
N LEU A 173 -8.79 -9.95 5.39
CA LEU A 173 -8.89 -8.71 6.16
C LEU A 173 -9.30 -7.53 5.28
N ALA A 174 -8.81 -7.45 4.05
CA ALA A 174 -9.18 -6.42 3.09
C ALA A 174 -10.66 -6.47 2.69
N LEU A 175 -11.29 -7.66 2.71
CA LEU A 175 -12.73 -7.80 2.41
C LEU A 175 -13.63 -7.11 3.44
N ARG A 176 -13.15 -6.78 4.66
CA ARG A 176 -14.01 -6.19 5.71
C ARG A 176 -14.72 -4.91 5.29
N ALA A 177 -14.03 -4.06 4.52
CA ALA A 177 -14.54 -2.77 4.11
C ALA A 177 -15.47 -2.83 2.89
N ILE A 178 -15.33 -3.84 2.03
CA ILE A 178 -15.99 -3.89 0.71
C ILE A 178 -16.78 -5.18 0.44
N GLY A 179 -16.70 -6.16 1.33
CA GLY A 179 -17.29 -7.48 1.21
C GLY A 179 -18.82 -7.46 1.23
N ASP A 180 -19.45 -8.24 0.37
CA ASP A 180 -20.89 -8.48 0.37
C ASP A 180 -21.23 -9.80 1.10
N GLU A 181 -22.49 -10.25 1.02
CA GLU A 181 -22.88 -11.51 1.69
C GLU A 181 -22.06 -12.70 1.17
N SER A 182 -21.79 -12.76 -0.14
CA SER A 182 -20.95 -13.81 -0.73
C SER A 182 -19.52 -13.78 -0.17
N SER A 183 -19.00 -12.59 0.13
CA SER A 183 -17.69 -12.42 0.76
C SER A 183 -17.71 -12.88 2.22
N ALA A 184 -18.81 -12.65 2.94
CA ALA A 184 -18.99 -13.12 4.31
C ALA A 184 -19.09 -14.65 4.38
N GLU A 185 -19.80 -15.26 3.44
CA GLU A 185 -19.88 -16.72 3.28
C GLU A 185 -18.52 -17.31 2.88
N PHE A 186 -17.85 -16.70 1.90
CA PHE A 186 -16.51 -17.08 1.49
C PHE A 186 -15.56 -17.09 2.69
N ALA A 187 -15.50 -15.99 3.46
CA ALA A 187 -14.68 -15.92 4.66
C ALA A 187 -15.08 -16.98 5.69
N ALA A 188 -16.37 -17.18 5.97
CA ALA A 188 -16.82 -18.20 6.94
C ALA A 188 -16.45 -19.63 6.53
N SER A 189 -16.33 -19.90 5.22
CA SER A 189 -15.91 -21.21 4.70
C SER A 189 -14.42 -21.51 4.86
N LYS A 190 -13.60 -20.51 5.25
CA LYS A 190 -12.14 -20.68 5.34
C LYS A 190 -11.70 -21.05 6.75
N SER A 191 -10.61 -21.81 6.78
CA SER A 191 -9.85 -22.12 7.98
C SER A 191 -8.41 -21.69 7.72
N LEU A 192 -7.80 -21.05 8.71
CA LEU A 192 -6.42 -20.62 8.70
C LEU A 192 -5.72 -21.17 9.94
N ASP A 193 -4.41 -21.39 9.86
CA ASP A 193 -3.60 -21.85 10.98
C ASP A 193 -3.29 -20.70 11.96
N SER A 194 -2.79 -21.05 13.13
CA SER A 194 -2.28 -20.08 14.11
C SER A 194 -1.13 -19.24 13.49
N PRO A 195 -1.08 -17.90 13.73
CA PRO A 195 -1.92 -17.11 14.62
C PRO A 195 -3.21 -16.55 13.99
N TRP A 196 -3.53 -16.91 12.74
CA TRP A 196 -4.60 -16.30 11.94
C TRP A 196 -5.95 -17.01 12.02
N HIS A 197 -6.07 -18.08 12.79
CA HIS A 197 -7.28 -18.92 12.89
C HIS A 197 -8.60 -18.16 13.15
N GLU A 198 -8.61 -17.04 13.88
CA GLU A 198 -9.83 -16.25 14.10
C GLU A 198 -10.16 -15.27 12.96
N VAL A 199 -9.23 -15.00 12.03
CA VAL A 199 -9.43 -14.01 10.94
C VAL A 199 -10.69 -14.30 10.11
N PRO A 200 -10.93 -15.53 9.62
CA PRO A 200 -12.11 -15.81 8.78
C PRO A 200 -13.44 -15.46 9.48
N LYS A 201 -13.55 -15.83 10.75
CA LYS A 201 -14.71 -15.54 11.61
C LYS A 201 -14.88 -14.06 11.90
N ILE A 202 -13.78 -13.35 12.23
CA ILE A 202 -13.79 -11.91 12.47
C ILE A 202 -14.25 -11.15 11.22
N VAL A 203 -13.69 -11.50 10.06
CA VAL A 203 -14.02 -10.88 8.77
C VAL A 203 -15.48 -11.09 8.41
N SER A 204 -15.95 -12.34 8.45
CA SER A 204 -17.34 -12.70 8.15
C SER A 204 -18.34 -11.94 9.04
N LYS A 205 -18.07 -11.90 10.36
CA LYS A 205 -18.91 -11.15 11.31
C LYS A 205 -18.92 -9.65 11.03
N HIS A 206 -17.77 -9.07 10.69
CA HIS A 206 -17.64 -7.64 10.40
C HIS A 206 -18.45 -7.25 9.15
N ILE A 207 -18.33 -8.03 8.07
CA ILE A 207 -19.06 -7.79 6.83
C ILE A 207 -20.58 -7.80 7.08
N ARG A 208 -21.10 -8.85 7.72
CA ARG A 208 -22.54 -8.94 8.02
C ARG A 208 -23.05 -7.78 8.87
N LYS A 209 -22.30 -7.39 9.90
CA LYS A 209 -22.66 -6.24 10.73
C LYS A 209 -22.76 -4.94 9.91
N ARG A 210 -21.79 -4.71 9.02
CA ARG A 210 -21.76 -3.54 8.12
C ARG A 210 -22.98 -3.53 7.19
N LEU A 211 -23.30 -4.66 6.57
CA LEU A 211 -24.45 -4.80 5.67
C LEU A 211 -25.78 -4.53 6.39
N LEU A 212 -25.96 -5.05 7.62
CA LEU A 212 -27.15 -4.76 8.43
C LEU A 212 -27.29 -3.27 8.77
N THR A 213 -26.17 -2.59 9.03
CA THR A 213 -26.17 -1.15 9.36
C THR A 213 -26.47 -0.29 8.13
N ALA A 214 -26.05 -0.72 6.94
CA ALA A 214 -26.31 0.00 5.69
C ALA A 214 -27.77 -0.11 5.20
N GLN A 215 -28.55 -1.05 5.75
CA GLN A 215 -29.95 -1.28 5.42
C GLN A 215 -30.94 -0.63 6.41
N ALA A 216 -30.43 -0.13 7.54
CA ALA A 216 -31.20 0.53 8.60
C ALA A 216 -31.22 2.06 8.41
#